data_AF-A0A2M8NCS3-F1
#
_entry.id   AF-A0A2M8NCS3-F1
#
_cell.length_a   1.000
_cell.length_b   1.000
_cell.length_c   1.000
_cell.angle_alpha   90.00
_cell.angle_beta   90.00
_cell.angle_gamma   90.00
#
_symmetry.space_group_name_H-M   'P 1'
#
loop_
_entity.id
_entity.type
_entity.pdbx_description
1 polymer ?
#
loop_
_entity_poly.entity_id
_entity_poly.type
_entity_poly.pdbx_seq_one_letter_code
_entity_poly.pdbx_strand_id
1 'polypeptide(L)'
;MASETYQKLKALLDEKKTLTKEDIDKFVAEHGDMTDEEKMQLEADRLEAEKSNKEETITMEQYLEACKVLDTAEEGSDEYKKAEAIVNKYESGM
;
A
#
# COMPACT_ATOMS: atom_id res chain seq x y z
N MET A 1 22.41 -15.96 8.95
CA MET A 1 21.40 -16.56 8.06
C MET A 1 20.07 -16.10 8.58
N ALA A 2 19.18 -15.61 7.72
CA ALA A 2 17.85 -15.19 8.16
C ALA A 2 17.01 -16.42 8.55
N SER A 3 16.13 -16.25 9.54
CA SER A 3 15.15 -17.24 9.98
C SER A 3 14.19 -17.61 8.85
N GLU A 4 13.62 -18.81 8.94
CA GLU A 4 12.61 -19.26 7.98
C GLU A 4 11.33 -18.40 8.08
N THR A 5 10.98 -18.00 9.30
CA THR A 5 9.86 -17.09 9.61
C THR A 5 10.00 -15.76 8.88
N TYR A 6 11.16 -15.10 8.99
CA TYR A 6 11.42 -13.82 8.32
C TYR A 6 11.34 -13.95 6.80
N GLN A 7 11.96 -14.98 6.21
CA GLN A 7 11.92 -15.17 4.76
C GLN A 7 10.50 -15.35 4.23
N LYS A 8 9.66 -16.10 4.95
CA LYS A 8 8.26 -16.31 4.59
C LYS A 8 7.42 -15.05 4.75
N LEU A 9 7.59 -14.31 5.86
CA LEU A 9 6.90 -13.04 6.09
C LEU A 9 7.32 -11.98 5.08
N LYS A 10 8.61 -11.91 4.72
CA LYS A 10 9.11 -11.01 3.67
C LYS A 10 8.52 -11.33 2.31
N ALA A 11 8.44 -12.61 1.93
CA ALA A 11 7.81 -13.03 0.69
C ALA A 11 6.31 -12.67 0.65
N LEU A 12 5.61 -12.88 1.77
CA LEU A 12 4.19 -12.53 1.90
C LEU A 12 3.97 -11.01 1.85
N LEU A 13 4.90 -10.23 2.40
CA LEU A 13 4.88 -8.77 2.30
C LEU A 13 5.08 -8.29 0.88
N ASP A 14 6.00 -8.90 0.15
CA ASP A 14 6.27 -8.51 -1.23
C ASP A 14 5.09 -8.86 -2.15
N GLU A 15 4.43 -9.99 -1.92
CA GLU A 15 3.25 -10.44 -2.67
C GLU A 15 2.01 -9.60 -2.36
N LYS A 16 1.69 -9.41 -1.08
CA LYS A 16 0.45 -8.74 -0.66
C LYS A 16 0.59 -7.23 -0.48
N LYS A 17 1.81 -6.71 -0.43
CA LYS A 17 2.15 -5.33 -0.04
C LYS A 17 1.50 -4.89 1.28
N THR A 18 1.16 -5.86 2.13
CA THR A 18 0.60 -5.67 3.47
C THR A 18 0.88 -6.91 4.31
N LEU A 19 1.09 -6.71 5.62
CA LEU A 19 1.14 -7.79 6.60
C LEU A 19 0.28 -7.45 7.80
N THR A 20 -0.56 -8.40 8.20
CA THR A 20 -1.30 -8.26 9.45
C THR A 20 -0.50 -8.82 10.63
N LYS A 21 -0.83 -8.37 11.83
CA LYS A 21 -0.26 -8.94 13.05
C LYS A 21 -0.59 -10.43 13.19
N GLU A 22 -1.76 -10.86 12.71
CA GLU A 22 -2.19 -12.26 12.72
C GLU A 22 -1.32 -13.13 11.81
N ASP A 23 -0.95 -12.63 10.61
CA ASP A 23 0.02 -13.32 9.76
C ASP A 23 1.36 -13.49 10.51
N ILE A 24 1.90 -12.41 11.10
CA ILE A 24 3.17 -12.47 11.84
C ILE A 24 3.10 -13.51 12.97
N ASP A 25 2.07 -13.45 13.82
CA ASP A 25 1.92 -14.34 14.98
C ASP A 25 1.80 -15.81 14.55
N LYS A 26 1.06 -16.06 13.46
CA LYS A 26 0.92 -17.40 12.89
C LYS A 26 2.25 -17.97 12.41
N PHE A 27 3.03 -17.21 11.63
CA PHE A 27 4.32 -17.69 11.15
C PHE A 27 5.34 -17.82 12.29
N VAL A 28 5.31 -16.94 13.30
CA VAL A 28 6.15 -17.06 14.51
C VAL A 28 5.80 -18.33 15.28
N ALA A 29 4.51 -18.67 15.40
CA ALA A 29 4.07 -19.90 16.05
C ALA A 29 4.44 -21.18 15.26
N GLU A 30 4.42 -21.13 13.92
CA GLU A 30 4.71 -22.28 13.06
C GLU A 30 6.21 -22.52 12.82
N HIS A 31 7.01 -21.45 12.71
CA HIS A 31 8.41 -21.52 12.27
C HIS A 31 9.42 -21.03 13.32
N GLY A 32 8.94 -20.49 14.44
CA GLY A 32 9.77 -19.97 15.53
C GLY A 32 9.93 -18.46 15.49
N ASP A 33 10.39 -17.91 16.62
CA ASP A 33 10.57 -16.47 16.79
C ASP A 33 11.72 -15.93 15.93
N MET A 34 11.56 -14.70 15.47
CA MET A 34 12.59 -13.97 14.73
C MET A 34 13.45 -13.16 15.70
N THR A 35 14.71 -12.92 15.32
CA THR A 35 15.58 -12.00 16.08
C THR A 35 15.07 -10.57 16.03
N ASP A 36 15.48 -9.74 16.99
CA ASP A 36 15.11 -8.31 17.03
C ASP A 36 15.51 -7.55 15.75
N GLU A 37 16.65 -7.91 15.15
CA GLU A 37 17.12 -7.34 13.88
C GLU A 37 16.14 -7.66 12.74
N GLU A 38 15.66 -8.91 12.66
CA GLU A 38 14.69 -9.34 11.65
C GLU A 38 13.30 -8.72 11.86
N LYS A 39 12.87 -8.55 13.12
CA LYS A 39 11.62 -7.85 13.46
C LYS A 39 11.69 -6.40 12.99
N MET A 40 12.79 -5.70 13.30
CA MET A 40 13.01 -4.32 12.87
C MET A 40 13.04 -4.21 11.34
N GLN A 41 13.71 -5.13 10.66
CA GLN A 41 13.77 -5.16 9.20
C GLN A 41 12.39 -5.40 8.59
N LEU A 42 11.62 -6.38 9.10
CA LEU A 42 10.26 -6.66 8.63
C LEU A 42 9.32 -5.49 8.85
N GLU A 43 9.44 -4.77 9.97
CA GLU A 43 8.67 -3.55 10.23
C GLU A 43 9.07 -2.42 9.29
N ALA A 44 10.35 -2.27 8.97
CA ALA A 44 10.83 -1.30 7.98
C ALA A 44 10.28 -1.63 6.58
N ASP A 45 10.43 -2.87 6.13
CA ASP A 45 9.86 -3.35 4.86
C ASP A 45 8.34 -3.12 4.86
N ARG A 46 7.64 -3.37 5.99
CA ARG A 46 6.18 -3.16 6.08
C ARG A 46 5.80 -1.70 5.92
N LEU A 47 6.55 -0.81 6.56
CA LEU A 47 6.34 0.62 6.46
C LEU A 47 6.61 1.13 5.04
N GLU A 48 7.65 0.63 4.38
CA GLU A 48 7.94 0.97 2.97
C GLU A 48 6.86 0.44 2.01
N ALA A 49 6.36 -0.77 2.24
CA ALA A 49 5.24 -1.32 1.48
C ALA A 49 3.95 -0.51 1.71
N GLU A 50 3.65 -0.14 2.95
CA GLU A 50 2.51 0.73 3.27
C GLU A 50 2.64 2.11 2.64
N LYS A 51 3.84 2.70 2.63
CA LYS A 51 4.10 3.96 1.93
C LYS A 51 3.90 3.80 0.43
N SER A 52 4.47 2.76 -0.17
CA SER A 52 4.30 2.48 -1.60
C SER A 52 2.83 2.20 -1.98
N ASN A 53 2.03 1.67 -1.06
CA ASN A 53 0.61 1.39 -1.26
C ASN A 53 -0.29 2.61 -0.99
N LYS A 54 0.13 3.53 -0.11
CA LYS A 54 -0.57 4.80 0.18
C LYS A 54 -0.20 5.90 -0.80
N GLU A 55 1.04 5.90 -1.27
CA GLU A 55 1.57 6.71 -2.37
C GLU A 55 1.22 6.08 -3.72
N GLU A 56 -0.05 5.72 -3.94
CA GLU A 56 -0.61 5.83 -5.29
C GLU A 56 -0.53 7.32 -5.68
N THR A 57 0.68 7.72 -6.10
CA THR A 57 0.95 9.01 -6.70
C THR A 57 0.10 9.05 -7.94
N ILE A 58 -0.94 9.88 -7.92
CA ILE A 58 -1.78 10.07 -9.08
C ILE A 58 -0.88 10.48 -10.24
N THR A 59 -0.89 9.71 -11.32
CA THR A 59 -0.10 10.07 -12.49
C THR A 59 -0.77 11.23 -13.22
N MET A 60 0.01 12.01 -13.97
CA MET A 60 -0.54 13.08 -14.81
C MET A 60 -1.60 12.54 -15.80
N GLU A 61 -1.46 11.29 -16.25
CA GLU A 61 -2.46 10.65 -17.12
C GLU A 61 -3.79 10.43 -16.38
N GLN A 62 -3.75 9.88 -15.16
CA GLN A 62 -4.94 9.72 -14.32
C GLN A 62 -5.60 11.06 -13.98
N TYR A 63 -4.79 12.10 -13.74
CA TYR A 63 -5.27 13.46 -13.55
C TYR A 63 -5.99 13.99 -14.80
N LEU A 64 -5.40 13.85 -15.99
CA LEU A 64 -6.00 14.32 -17.24
C LEU A 64 -7.27 13.56 -17.60
N GLU A 65 -7.34 12.26 -17.31
CA GLU A 65 -8.57 11.49 -17.45
C GLU A 65 -9.65 11.95 -16.47
N ALA A 66 -9.28 12.20 -15.21
CA ALA A 66 -10.21 12.72 -14.22
C ALA A 66 -10.75 14.11 -14.61
N CYS A 67 -9.91 15.02 -15.13
CA CYS A 67 -10.39 16.30 -15.66
C CYS A 67 -11.44 16.11 -16.77
N LYS A 68 -11.21 15.21 -17.73
CA LYS A 68 -12.18 14.90 -18.80
C LYS A 68 -13.50 14.35 -18.23
N VAL A 69 -13.43 13.55 -17.18
CA VAL A 69 -14.62 13.03 -16.49
C VAL A 69 -15.36 14.17 -15.80
N LEU A 70 -14.67 15.10 -15.13
CA LEU A 70 -15.31 16.28 -14.52
C LEU A 70 -16.02 17.17 -15.54
N ASP A 71 -15.48 17.29 -16.76
CA ASP A 71 -16.09 18.05 -17.86
C ASP A 71 -17.34 17.37 -18.45
N THR A 72 -17.51 16.06 -18.26
CA THR A 72 -18.53 15.26 -18.97
C THR A 72 -19.54 14.56 -18.05
N ALA A 73 -19.16 14.26 -16.81
CA ALA A 73 -20.00 13.65 -15.81
C ALA A 73 -20.91 14.70 -15.14
N GLU A 74 -22.10 14.26 -14.74
CA GLU A 74 -23.04 15.12 -14.01
C GLU A 74 -22.47 15.49 -12.63
N GLU A 75 -22.52 16.78 -12.27
CA GLU A 75 -22.05 17.25 -10.96
C GLU A 75 -22.73 16.50 -9.81
N GLY A 76 -21.93 15.89 -8.94
CA GLY A 76 -22.42 15.10 -7.80
C GLY A 76 -22.71 13.62 -8.10
N SER A 77 -22.58 13.17 -9.36
CA SER A 77 -22.55 11.75 -9.73
C SER A 77 -21.36 11.01 -9.09
N ASP A 78 -21.41 9.68 -9.10
CA ASP A 78 -20.37 8.84 -8.50
C ASP A 78 -19.05 8.98 -9.27
N GLU A 79 -19.13 9.05 -10.61
CA GLU A 79 -17.99 9.31 -11.50
C GLU A 79 -17.37 10.69 -11.26
N TYR A 80 -18.20 11.73 -11.08
CA TYR A 80 -17.72 13.08 -10.79
C TYR A 80 -16.94 13.14 -9.48
N LYS A 81 -17.50 12.57 -8.40
CA LYS A 81 -16.84 12.54 -7.07
C LYS A 81 -15.51 11.80 -7.08
N LYS A 82 -15.43 10.69 -7.83
CA LYS A 82 -14.18 9.93 -7.99
C LYS A 82 -13.14 10.73 -8.76
N ALA A 83 -13.54 11.37 -9.85
CA ALA A 83 -12.65 12.23 -10.62
C ALA A 83 -12.17 13.45 -9.82
N GLU A 84 -13.06 14.07 -9.04
CA GLU A 84 -12.74 15.18 -8.15
C GLU A 84 -11.72 14.77 -7.08
N ALA A 85 -11.85 13.57 -6.50
CA ALA A 85 -10.89 13.06 -5.54
C ALA A 85 -9.50 12.83 -6.16
N ILE A 86 -9.43 12.34 -7.40
CA ILE A 86 -8.17 12.12 -8.14
C ILE A 86 -7.48 13.47 -8.43
N VAL A 87 -8.23 14.45 -8.92
CA VAL A 87 -7.74 15.81 -9.19
C VAL A 87 -7.22 16.46 -7.91
N ASN A 88 -8.01 16.46 -6.84
CA ASN A 88 -7.60 17.02 -5.55
C ASN A 88 -6.35 16.34 -4.98
N LYS A 89 -6.25 15.01 -5.11
CA LYS A 89 -5.09 14.25 -4.64
C LYS A 89 -3.82 14.66 -5.41
N TYR A 90 -3.90 14.76 -6.74
CA TYR A 90 -2.80 15.26 -7.58
C TYR A 90 -2.38 16.70 -7.26
N GLU A 91 -3.34 17.62 -7.13
CA GLU A 91 -3.07 19.04 -6.85
C GLU A 91 -2.56 19.28 -5.42
N SER A 92 -2.97 18.45 -4.46
CA SER A 92 -2.50 18.49 -3.07
C SER A 92 -1.11 17.87 -2.88
N GLY A 93 -0.56 17.18 -3.89
CA GLY A 93 0.73 16.49 -3.80
C GLY A 93 0.79 15.37 -2.75
N MET A 94 -0.35 14.72 -2.46
CA MET A 94 -0.48 13.57 -1.55
C MET A 94 -0.97 12.32 -2.27
#